data_AF-A0A351AUI8-F1
#
_entry.id   AF-A0A351AUI8-F1
#
_cell.length_a   1.000
_cell.length_b   1.000
_cell.length_c   1.000
_cell.angle_alpha   90.00
_cell.angle_beta   90.00
_cell.angle_gamma   90.00
#
_symmetry.space_group_name_H-M   'P 1'
#
loop_
_entity.id
_entity.type
_entity.pdbx_description
1 polymer ?
#
loop_
_entity_poly.entity_id
_entity_poly.type
_entity_poly.pdbx_seq_one_letter_code
_entity_poly.pdbx_strand_id
1 'polypeptide(L)'
;PASAMNAATAIYASQEDVNAAAAVLQQLEDEYQQNAPVRDVMAKISAIGEVSLESASAIAEARQAYDALTAEQQALVSNYDVLTAAEETLRILIEELPVSASFSAPEITALSGQQVEIPVTVSGKFEAHTLEMHIGYDSTKLTVNEVVPGAILENTSMNVIDFTTTPGTIYVGALCADAPMTGNGIDENVLLTVKATVNPEFSGTTPVNVDVNRFVNLPVGGTVTDIEVHTTNGSVNASLPEYTLTYTVNGEFYAEQTYAVGAAITVPEYTVPEGYTFSGWVVPETMPAEDLTVDAVLSINVYTVTFVDGLDGSAIAEVSVEHGSNVTAPDAPAHDGYVFTGWNGSLVNVTENRTVTAEYSLLGDVDGDGVVTSADALTVLRMSLGIIAKPVSGSLDFSICDIDGSGDITSVDALLIIRKAMQSA
;
A
#
# COMPACT_ATOMS: atom_id res chain seq x y z
N PRO A 1 -28.68 -79.28 14.48
CA PRO A 1 -27.54 -78.84 13.63
C PRO A 1 -27.91 -78.65 12.15
N ALA A 2 -28.58 -79.61 11.51
CA ALA A 2 -28.97 -79.52 10.08
C ALA A 2 -30.11 -78.53 9.78
N SER A 3 -30.98 -78.24 10.76
CA SER A 3 -32.09 -77.27 10.62
C SER A 3 -31.66 -75.80 10.72
N ALA A 4 -30.49 -75.51 11.29
CA ALA A 4 -29.91 -74.17 11.31
C ALA A 4 -29.19 -73.83 10.00
N MET A 5 -28.61 -74.85 9.33
CA MET A 5 -27.92 -74.71 8.05
C MET A 5 -28.90 -74.35 6.91
N ASN A 6 -30.07 -75.00 6.86
CA ASN A 6 -31.09 -74.72 5.84
C ASN A 6 -31.88 -73.42 6.07
N ALA A 7 -31.94 -72.92 7.30
CA ALA A 7 -32.52 -71.62 7.60
C ALA A 7 -31.55 -70.46 7.27
N ALA A 8 -30.24 -70.70 7.34
CA ALA A 8 -29.22 -69.73 6.91
C ALA A 8 -29.17 -69.57 5.38
N THR A 9 -29.42 -70.64 4.62
CA THR A 9 -29.50 -70.60 3.14
C THR A 9 -30.72 -69.84 2.62
N ALA A 10 -31.75 -69.63 3.44
CA ALA A 10 -32.93 -68.84 3.06
C ALA A 10 -32.81 -67.35 3.42
N ILE A 11 -31.74 -66.92 4.11
CA ILE A 11 -31.48 -65.52 4.49
C ILE A 11 -30.29 -64.94 3.71
N TYR A 12 -29.38 -65.78 3.23
CA TYR A 12 -28.36 -65.37 2.28
C TYR A 12 -28.93 -65.48 0.87
N ALA A 13 -29.19 -64.32 0.22
CA ALA A 13 -29.04 -64.26 -1.23
C ALA A 13 -27.74 -65.01 -1.58
N SER A 14 -27.79 -65.97 -2.50
CA SER A 14 -26.59 -66.75 -2.82
C SER A 14 -25.48 -65.77 -3.24
N GLN A 15 -24.20 -66.12 -3.02
CA GLN A 15 -23.10 -65.24 -3.44
C GLN A 15 -23.22 -64.85 -4.94
N GLU A 16 -23.83 -65.71 -5.74
CA GLU A 16 -24.19 -65.49 -7.14
C GLU A 16 -25.27 -64.40 -7.30
N ASP A 17 -26.34 -64.44 -6.50
CA ASP A 17 -27.38 -63.39 -6.47
C ASP A 17 -26.82 -62.03 -6.03
N VAL A 18 -25.91 -62.02 -5.05
CA VAL A 18 -25.23 -60.79 -4.59
C VAL A 18 -24.32 -60.22 -5.67
N ASN A 19 -23.55 -61.07 -6.36
CA ASN A 19 -22.69 -60.65 -7.47
C ASN A 19 -23.50 -60.16 -8.67
N ALA A 20 -24.64 -60.80 -8.97
CA ALA A 20 -25.55 -60.37 -10.02
C ALA A 20 -26.19 -59.02 -9.70
N ALA A 21 -26.62 -58.81 -8.45
CA ALA A 21 -27.13 -57.51 -8.00
C ALA A 21 -26.07 -56.41 -8.05
N ALA A 22 -24.82 -56.71 -7.67
CA ALA A 22 -23.71 -55.76 -7.77
C ALA A 22 -23.38 -55.38 -9.22
N ALA A 23 -23.45 -56.34 -10.16
CA ALA A 23 -23.24 -56.07 -11.58
C ALA A 23 -24.34 -55.17 -12.17
N VAL A 24 -25.60 -55.41 -11.80
CA VAL A 24 -26.73 -54.54 -12.19
C VAL A 24 -26.56 -53.14 -11.59
N LEU A 25 -26.14 -53.03 -10.33
CA LEU A 25 -25.91 -51.73 -9.69
C LEU A 25 -24.78 -50.96 -10.37
N GLN A 26 -23.67 -51.63 -10.72
CA GLN A 26 -22.58 -50.99 -11.46
C GLN A 26 -23.03 -50.53 -12.85
N GLN A 27 -23.82 -51.34 -13.55
CA GLN A 27 -24.36 -50.98 -14.86
C GLN A 27 -25.28 -49.76 -14.77
N LEU A 28 -26.12 -49.67 -13.73
CA LEU A 28 -26.97 -48.50 -13.48
C LEU A 28 -26.16 -47.25 -13.11
N GLU A 29 -25.07 -47.41 -12.36
CA GLU A 29 -24.16 -46.30 -12.05
C GLU A 29 -23.46 -45.81 -13.32
N ASP A 30 -22.94 -46.73 -14.15
CA ASP A 30 -22.30 -46.38 -15.42
C ASP A 30 -23.29 -45.67 -16.36
N GLU A 31 -24.54 -46.13 -16.44
CA GLU A 31 -25.62 -45.49 -17.20
C GLU A 31 -25.99 -44.11 -16.63
N TYR A 32 -26.04 -43.97 -15.30
CA TYR A 32 -26.29 -42.69 -14.64
C TYR A 32 -25.19 -41.67 -14.92
N GLN A 33 -23.93 -42.10 -14.90
CA GLN A 33 -22.77 -41.26 -15.23
C GLN A 33 -22.76 -40.92 -16.74
N GLN A 34 -23.08 -41.88 -17.61
CA GLN A 34 -23.17 -41.67 -19.05
C GLN A 34 -24.26 -40.65 -19.44
N ASN A 35 -25.34 -40.58 -18.67
CA ASN A 35 -26.46 -39.65 -18.87
C ASN A 35 -26.34 -38.34 -18.07
N ALA A 36 -25.18 -38.05 -17.47
CA ALA A 36 -24.93 -36.75 -16.84
C ALA A 36 -25.21 -35.55 -17.78
N PRO A 37 -24.80 -35.56 -19.07
CA PRO A 37 -25.11 -34.45 -19.99
C PRO A 37 -26.61 -34.21 -20.19
N VAL A 38 -27.42 -35.27 -20.20
CA VAL A 38 -28.89 -35.17 -20.33
C VAL A 38 -29.47 -34.40 -19.14
N ARG A 39 -29.01 -34.73 -17.93
CA ARG A 39 -29.45 -34.06 -16.70
C ARG A 39 -29.04 -32.58 -16.68
N ASP A 40 -27.85 -32.27 -17.19
CA ASP A 40 -27.37 -30.90 -17.28
C ASP A 40 -28.22 -30.08 -18.26
N VAL A 41 -28.57 -30.64 -19.43
CA VAL A 41 -29.51 -30.01 -20.37
C VAL A 41 -30.88 -29.79 -19.73
N MET A 42 -31.43 -30.82 -19.07
CA MET A 42 -32.71 -30.69 -18.38
C MET A 42 -32.68 -29.59 -17.32
N ALA A 43 -31.59 -29.48 -16.56
CA ALA A 43 -31.41 -28.43 -15.57
C ALA A 43 -31.32 -27.05 -16.20
N LYS A 44 -30.57 -26.89 -17.31
CA LYS A 44 -30.52 -25.64 -18.09
C LYS A 44 -31.89 -25.21 -18.59
N ILE A 45 -32.66 -26.15 -19.16
CA ILE A 45 -34.03 -25.86 -19.64
C ILE A 45 -34.94 -25.44 -18.48
N SER A 46 -34.89 -26.15 -17.35
CA SER A 46 -35.68 -25.79 -16.16
C SER A 46 -35.28 -24.44 -15.55
N ALA A 47 -34.02 -24.03 -15.72
CA ALA A 47 -33.52 -22.75 -15.24
C ALA A 47 -33.96 -21.54 -16.09
N ILE A 48 -34.49 -21.73 -17.31
CA ILE A 48 -35.00 -20.64 -18.17
C ILE A 48 -36.10 -19.85 -17.46
N GLY A 49 -36.99 -20.54 -16.73
CA GLY A 49 -38.06 -19.89 -15.97
C GLY A 49 -39.08 -19.16 -16.85
N GLU A 50 -39.47 -17.97 -16.43
CA GLU A 50 -40.35 -17.09 -17.21
C GLU A 50 -39.58 -16.47 -18.38
N VAL A 51 -40.13 -16.59 -19.58
CA VAL A 51 -39.44 -16.18 -20.81
C VAL A 51 -39.60 -14.68 -21.02
N SER A 52 -38.48 -13.99 -21.08
CA SER A 52 -38.35 -12.58 -21.44
C SER A 52 -37.23 -12.39 -22.47
N LEU A 53 -36.99 -11.16 -22.92
CA LEU A 53 -35.87 -10.85 -23.82
C LEU A 53 -34.51 -11.16 -23.17
N GLU A 54 -34.40 -11.04 -21.83
CA GLU A 54 -33.18 -11.38 -21.08
C GLU A 54 -32.90 -12.90 -21.08
N SER A 55 -33.92 -13.72 -21.34
CA SER A 55 -33.80 -15.18 -21.39
C SER A 55 -33.09 -15.67 -22.67
N ALA A 56 -32.81 -14.79 -23.64
CA ALA A 56 -32.26 -15.17 -24.95
C ALA A 56 -30.97 -15.99 -24.86
N SER A 57 -29.99 -15.56 -24.06
CA SER A 57 -28.73 -16.29 -23.88
C SER A 57 -28.95 -17.66 -23.22
N ALA A 58 -29.83 -17.73 -22.20
CA ALA A 58 -30.12 -18.99 -21.51
C ALA A 58 -30.81 -20.00 -22.43
N ILE A 59 -31.72 -19.54 -23.29
CA ILE A 59 -32.40 -20.37 -24.29
C ILE A 59 -31.40 -20.86 -25.34
N ALA A 60 -30.53 -19.98 -25.84
CA ALA A 60 -29.50 -20.34 -26.81
C ALA A 60 -28.50 -21.37 -26.25
N GLU A 61 -28.06 -21.21 -25.00
CA GLU A 61 -27.20 -22.19 -24.32
C GLU A 61 -27.90 -23.54 -24.14
N ALA A 62 -29.17 -23.54 -23.72
CA ALA A 62 -29.94 -24.77 -23.55
C ALA A 62 -30.12 -25.51 -24.89
N ARG A 63 -30.37 -24.78 -25.98
CA ARG A 63 -30.44 -25.32 -27.34
C ARG A 63 -29.10 -25.89 -27.78
N GLN A 64 -28.01 -25.15 -27.64
CA GLN A 64 -26.68 -25.62 -27.98
C GLN A 64 -26.31 -26.90 -27.21
N ALA A 65 -26.62 -26.93 -25.90
CA ALA A 65 -26.35 -28.10 -25.07
C ALA A 65 -27.19 -29.32 -25.47
N TYR A 66 -28.46 -29.11 -25.86
CA TYR A 66 -29.32 -30.16 -26.39
C TYR A 66 -28.83 -30.70 -27.74
N ASP A 67 -28.43 -29.81 -28.66
CA ASP A 67 -27.95 -30.17 -29.99
C ASP A 67 -26.60 -30.92 -29.96
N ALA A 68 -25.84 -30.77 -28.86
CA ALA A 68 -24.59 -31.49 -28.62
C ALA A 68 -24.78 -32.92 -28.10
N LEU A 69 -26.00 -33.31 -27.67
CA LEU A 69 -26.30 -34.67 -27.20
C LEU A 69 -26.41 -35.66 -28.37
N THR A 70 -26.20 -36.96 -28.11
CA THR A 70 -26.51 -38.00 -29.10
C THR A 70 -28.03 -38.16 -29.26
N ALA A 71 -28.49 -38.78 -30.35
CA ALA A 71 -29.91 -39.00 -30.59
C ALA A 71 -30.58 -39.82 -29.47
N GLU A 72 -29.88 -40.80 -28.90
CA GLU A 72 -30.37 -41.58 -27.75
C GLU A 72 -30.49 -40.72 -26.49
N GLN A 73 -29.53 -39.83 -26.24
CA GLN A 73 -29.53 -38.91 -25.11
C GLN A 73 -30.60 -37.82 -25.26
N GLN A 74 -30.81 -37.29 -26.46
CA GLN A 74 -31.87 -36.32 -26.76
C GLN A 74 -33.26 -36.87 -26.44
N ALA A 75 -33.50 -38.17 -26.69
CA ALA A 75 -34.76 -38.83 -26.36
C ALA A 75 -35.03 -38.94 -24.86
N LEU A 76 -34.00 -38.79 -24.01
CA LEU A 76 -34.11 -38.82 -22.56
C LEU A 76 -34.41 -37.44 -21.93
N VAL A 77 -34.30 -36.35 -22.70
CA VAL A 77 -34.59 -34.99 -22.22
C VAL A 77 -36.11 -34.79 -22.12
N SER A 78 -36.67 -35.00 -20.93
CA SER A 78 -38.13 -35.03 -20.75
C SER A 78 -38.83 -33.67 -20.79
N ASN A 79 -38.09 -32.56 -20.65
CA ASN A 79 -38.62 -31.19 -20.70
C ASN A 79 -38.30 -30.47 -22.02
N TYR A 80 -38.01 -31.20 -23.10
CA TYR A 80 -37.72 -30.62 -24.41
C TYR A 80 -38.80 -29.66 -24.94
N ASP A 81 -40.08 -29.96 -24.68
CA ASP A 81 -41.20 -29.09 -25.08
C ASP A 81 -41.16 -27.71 -24.41
N VAL A 82 -40.52 -27.60 -23.23
CA VAL A 82 -40.33 -26.31 -22.55
C VAL A 82 -39.34 -25.45 -23.32
N LEU A 83 -38.28 -26.04 -23.86
CA LEU A 83 -37.28 -25.33 -24.66
C LEU A 83 -37.89 -24.78 -25.96
N THR A 84 -38.66 -25.61 -26.68
CA THR A 84 -39.30 -25.17 -27.93
C THR A 84 -40.38 -24.11 -27.69
N ALA A 85 -41.16 -24.25 -26.61
CA ALA A 85 -42.11 -23.22 -26.21
C ALA A 85 -41.42 -21.90 -25.81
N ALA A 86 -40.27 -21.99 -25.15
CA ALA A 86 -39.49 -20.82 -24.76
C ALA A 86 -38.92 -20.09 -25.98
N GLU A 87 -38.40 -20.82 -26.96
CA GLU A 87 -37.92 -20.25 -28.23
C GLU A 87 -39.04 -19.57 -29.02
N GLU A 88 -40.22 -20.20 -29.10
CA GLU A 88 -41.36 -19.61 -29.79
C GLU A 88 -41.87 -18.35 -29.07
N THR A 89 -41.90 -18.38 -27.73
CA THR A 89 -42.26 -17.20 -26.93
C THR A 89 -41.27 -16.08 -27.14
N LEU A 90 -39.96 -16.36 -27.11
CA LEU A 90 -38.92 -15.37 -27.38
C LEU A 90 -39.04 -14.82 -28.81
N ARG A 91 -39.32 -15.67 -29.81
CA ARG A 91 -39.53 -15.27 -31.20
C ARG A 91 -40.68 -14.27 -31.31
N ILE A 92 -41.81 -14.52 -30.64
CA ILE A 92 -42.96 -13.61 -30.61
C ILE A 92 -42.59 -12.29 -29.93
N LEU A 93 -41.90 -12.34 -28.78
CA LEU A 93 -41.45 -11.12 -28.09
C LEU A 93 -40.55 -10.26 -28.97
N ILE A 94 -39.62 -10.89 -29.72
CA ILE A 94 -38.76 -10.19 -30.69
C ILE A 94 -39.57 -9.66 -31.88
N GLU A 95 -40.57 -10.39 -32.35
CA GLU A 95 -41.44 -9.96 -33.45
C GLU A 95 -42.26 -8.71 -33.08
N GLU A 96 -42.72 -8.61 -31.84
CA GLU A 96 -43.46 -7.46 -31.30
C GLU A 96 -42.59 -6.23 -30.96
N LEU A 97 -41.25 -6.37 -30.94
CA LEU A 97 -40.36 -5.23 -30.72
C LEU A 97 -40.50 -4.16 -31.82
N PRO A 98 -40.53 -2.87 -31.44
CA PRO A 98 -40.54 -1.78 -32.40
C PRO A 98 -39.22 -1.73 -33.18
N VAL A 99 -39.31 -1.27 -34.43
CA VAL A 99 -38.12 -1.02 -35.25
C VAL A 99 -37.41 0.22 -34.70
N SER A 100 -36.29 -0.01 -34.02
CA SER A 100 -35.50 1.02 -33.36
C SER A 100 -34.07 0.56 -33.17
N ALA A 101 -33.16 1.52 -33.02
CA ALA A 101 -31.76 1.28 -32.71
C ALA A 101 -31.32 2.13 -31.52
N SER A 102 -30.55 1.54 -30.63
CA SER A 102 -29.97 2.20 -29.47
C SER A 102 -28.45 2.15 -29.59
N PHE A 103 -27.82 3.33 -29.69
CA PHE A 103 -26.37 3.47 -29.73
C PHE A 103 -25.86 3.88 -28.36
N SER A 104 -24.78 3.28 -27.90
CA SER A 104 -24.24 3.54 -26.56
C SER A 104 -22.73 3.60 -26.55
N ALA A 105 -22.18 4.48 -25.72
CA ALA A 105 -20.80 4.40 -25.28
C ALA A 105 -20.76 4.09 -23.76
N PRO A 106 -19.83 3.25 -23.28
CA PRO A 106 -19.76 2.86 -21.88
C PRO A 106 -19.12 3.94 -21.01
N GLU A 107 -19.25 3.74 -19.69
CA GLU A 107 -18.38 4.37 -18.71
C GLU A 107 -17.11 3.52 -18.52
N ILE A 108 -15.95 4.12 -18.73
CA ILE A 108 -14.64 3.47 -18.61
C ILE A 108 -13.86 4.10 -17.46
N THR A 109 -13.24 3.29 -16.62
CA THR A 109 -12.26 3.75 -15.62
C THR A 109 -10.85 3.44 -16.09
N ALA A 110 -9.92 4.39 -15.93
CA ALA A 110 -8.55 4.24 -16.38
C ALA A 110 -7.56 5.10 -15.59
N LEU A 111 -6.28 4.74 -15.63
CA LEU A 111 -5.21 5.60 -15.13
C LEU A 111 -4.82 6.66 -16.16
N SER A 112 -4.36 7.80 -15.68
CA SER A 112 -3.80 8.87 -16.51
C SER A 112 -2.59 8.34 -17.28
N GLY A 113 -2.51 8.63 -18.59
CA GLY A 113 -1.49 8.08 -19.48
C GLY A 113 -1.79 6.68 -20.04
N GLN A 114 -2.82 5.98 -19.53
CA GLN A 114 -3.19 4.65 -20.01
C GLN A 114 -3.91 4.71 -21.36
N GLN A 115 -3.74 3.67 -22.17
CA GLN A 115 -4.61 3.40 -23.32
C GLN A 115 -5.91 2.75 -22.89
N VAL A 116 -7.02 3.20 -23.48
CA VAL A 116 -8.37 2.71 -23.24
C VAL A 116 -9.03 2.33 -24.57
N GLU A 117 -9.89 1.31 -24.51
CA GLU A 117 -10.75 0.90 -25.61
C GLU A 117 -12.19 1.26 -25.25
N ILE A 118 -12.82 2.10 -26.07
CA ILE A 118 -14.18 2.58 -25.87
C ILE A 118 -15.05 1.95 -26.96
N PRO A 119 -15.68 0.80 -26.69
CA PRO A 119 -16.58 0.17 -27.65
C PRO A 119 -17.86 0.99 -27.74
N VAL A 120 -18.17 1.51 -28.92
CA VAL A 120 -19.50 2.06 -29.19
C VAL A 120 -20.37 0.92 -29.70
N THR A 121 -21.48 0.67 -29.01
CA THR A 121 -22.38 -0.44 -29.31
C THR A 121 -23.65 0.05 -29.99
N VAL A 122 -24.30 -0.87 -30.72
CA VAL A 122 -25.64 -0.69 -31.28
C VAL A 122 -26.48 -1.92 -30.97
N SER A 123 -27.68 -1.71 -30.44
CA SER A 123 -28.66 -2.76 -30.14
C SER A 123 -30.04 -2.36 -30.64
N GLY A 124 -31.02 -3.26 -30.54
CA GLY A 124 -32.38 -3.05 -31.03
C GLY A 124 -32.68 -3.81 -32.33
N LYS A 125 -33.91 -3.65 -32.81
CA LYS A 125 -34.41 -4.35 -33.99
C LYS A 125 -34.41 -3.41 -35.17
N PHE A 126 -33.51 -3.63 -36.12
CA PHE A 126 -33.35 -2.72 -37.26
C PHE A 126 -32.75 -3.42 -38.48
N GLU A 127 -33.01 -2.82 -39.63
CA GLU A 127 -32.28 -3.06 -40.88
C GLU A 127 -31.92 -1.69 -41.47
N ALA A 128 -30.65 -1.33 -41.49
CA ALA A 128 -30.20 0.00 -41.90
C ALA A 128 -29.16 -0.06 -43.01
N HIS A 129 -29.29 0.82 -44.01
CA HIS A 129 -28.36 0.92 -45.14
C HIS A 129 -27.47 2.16 -45.02
N THR A 130 -27.82 3.10 -44.15
CA THR A 130 -27.04 4.33 -43.99
C THR A 130 -26.92 4.69 -42.52
N LEU A 131 -25.71 5.05 -42.11
CA LEU A 131 -25.36 5.61 -40.83
C LEU A 131 -24.56 6.90 -41.05
N GLU A 132 -24.96 7.97 -40.36
CA GLU A 132 -24.16 9.16 -40.15
C GLU A 132 -24.18 9.48 -38.66
N MET A 133 -23.01 9.50 -38.03
CA MET A 133 -22.89 9.81 -36.60
C MET A 133 -21.61 10.56 -36.28
N HIS A 134 -21.62 11.27 -35.15
CA HIS A 134 -20.49 11.95 -34.57
C HIS A 134 -20.26 11.44 -33.14
N ILE A 135 -19.00 11.11 -32.83
CA ILE A 135 -18.56 10.79 -31.47
C ILE A 135 -17.76 11.98 -30.96
N GLY A 136 -18.33 12.72 -30.01
CA GLY A 136 -17.69 13.87 -29.38
C GLY A 136 -16.83 13.46 -28.18
N TYR A 137 -15.62 14.02 -28.08
CA TYR A 137 -14.73 13.83 -26.95
C TYR A 137 -13.93 15.11 -26.66
N ASP A 138 -13.30 15.22 -25.48
CA ASP A 138 -12.41 16.34 -25.16
C ASP A 138 -10.97 16.02 -25.59
N SER A 139 -10.51 16.64 -26.67
CA SER A 139 -9.17 16.40 -27.23
C SER A 139 -8.00 16.85 -26.35
N THR A 140 -8.25 17.64 -25.30
CA THR A 140 -7.22 17.98 -24.31
C THR A 140 -7.06 16.89 -23.25
N LYS A 141 -8.06 16.00 -23.12
CA LYS A 141 -8.11 14.93 -22.10
C LYS A 141 -7.90 13.54 -22.68
N LEU A 142 -8.34 13.32 -23.93
CA LEU A 142 -8.17 12.07 -24.66
C LEU A 142 -7.52 12.33 -26.00
N THR A 143 -6.53 11.51 -26.35
CA THR A 143 -5.95 11.46 -27.70
C THR A 143 -6.47 10.19 -28.39
N VAL A 144 -7.27 10.34 -29.45
CA VAL A 144 -7.73 9.19 -30.24
C VAL A 144 -6.60 8.69 -31.11
N ASN A 145 -6.23 7.42 -30.94
CA ASN A 145 -5.11 6.77 -31.62
C ASN A 145 -5.59 6.04 -32.88
N GLU A 146 -6.70 5.33 -32.76
CA GLU A 146 -7.24 4.45 -33.80
C GLU A 146 -8.76 4.29 -33.59
N VAL A 147 -9.50 4.12 -34.69
CA VAL A 147 -10.90 3.70 -34.67
C VAL A 147 -10.98 2.39 -35.44
N VAL A 148 -11.41 1.33 -34.76
CA VAL A 148 -11.52 -0.02 -35.33
C VAL A 148 -12.99 -0.30 -35.60
N PRO A 149 -13.41 -0.60 -36.84
CA PRO A 149 -14.79 -1.00 -37.14
C PRO A 149 -15.14 -2.33 -36.47
N GLY A 150 -16.38 -2.48 -36.05
CA GLY A 150 -16.93 -3.75 -35.59
C GLY A 150 -17.52 -4.57 -36.74
N ALA A 151 -17.78 -5.86 -36.49
CA ALA A 151 -18.21 -6.81 -37.51
C ALA A 151 -19.51 -6.41 -38.24
N ILE A 152 -20.39 -5.64 -37.58
CA ILE A 152 -21.63 -5.13 -38.18
C ILE A 152 -21.37 -4.16 -39.35
N LEU A 153 -20.22 -3.48 -39.37
CA LEU A 153 -19.80 -2.59 -40.45
C LEU A 153 -18.97 -3.33 -41.52
N GLU A 154 -18.23 -4.38 -41.13
CA GLU A 154 -17.31 -5.11 -42.01
C GLU A 154 -17.98 -6.04 -43.04
N ASN A 155 -19.31 -6.14 -43.04
CA ASN A 155 -20.05 -7.10 -43.85
C ASN A 155 -20.50 -6.55 -45.21
N THR A 156 -19.58 -6.44 -46.19
CA THR A 156 -19.75 -6.75 -47.64
C THR A 156 -18.84 -5.94 -48.58
N SER A 157 -18.66 -6.47 -49.79
CA SER A 157 -17.81 -6.01 -50.90
C SER A 157 -18.07 -4.59 -51.44
N MET A 158 -19.12 -3.90 -50.98
CA MET A 158 -19.61 -2.61 -51.53
C MET A 158 -19.88 -1.54 -50.46
N ASN A 159 -19.57 -1.80 -49.18
CA ASN A 159 -19.77 -0.82 -48.13
C ASN A 159 -18.77 0.34 -48.28
N VAL A 160 -19.25 1.58 -48.23
CA VAL A 160 -18.38 2.76 -48.09
C VAL A 160 -18.42 3.16 -46.63
N ILE A 161 -17.29 3.01 -45.96
CA ILE A 161 -17.12 3.39 -44.55
C ILE A 161 -16.07 4.49 -44.49
N ASP A 162 -16.42 5.60 -43.87
CA ASP A 162 -15.52 6.72 -43.63
C ASP A 162 -15.43 6.98 -42.13
N PHE A 163 -14.20 6.97 -41.62
CA PHE A 163 -13.86 7.38 -40.26
C PHE A 163 -12.94 8.58 -40.36
N THR A 164 -13.49 9.77 -40.13
CA THR A 164 -12.70 11.00 -40.13
C THR A 164 -12.56 11.51 -38.71
N THR A 165 -11.35 11.44 -38.16
CA THR A 165 -11.05 11.95 -36.82
C THR A 165 -10.48 13.36 -36.90
N THR A 166 -11.14 14.29 -36.23
CA THR A 166 -10.63 15.64 -35.97
C THR A 166 -10.54 15.85 -34.44
N PRO A 167 -9.69 16.76 -33.95
CA PRO A 167 -9.61 17.01 -32.51
C PRO A 167 -10.99 17.30 -31.89
N GLY A 168 -11.45 16.35 -31.07
CA GLY A 168 -12.70 16.42 -30.32
C GLY A 168 -13.92 15.81 -31.01
N THR A 169 -13.78 15.30 -32.24
CA THR A 169 -14.89 14.66 -32.95
C THR A 169 -14.42 13.56 -33.90
N ILE A 170 -15.05 12.40 -33.82
CA ILE A 170 -14.93 11.31 -34.81
C ILE A 170 -16.21 11.32 -35.64
N TYR A 171 -16.09 11.58 -36.94
CA TYR A 171 -17.16 11.37 -37.90
C TYR A 171 -17.17 9.91 -38.34
N VAL A 172 -18.35 9.30 -38.38
CA VAL A 172 -18.58 7.96 -38.90
C VAL A 172 -19.68 8.04 -39.95
N GLY A 173 -19.32 7.74 -41.19
CA GLY A 173 -20.25 7.55 -42.29
C GLY A 173 -20.21 6.10 -42.75
N ALA A 174 -21.35 5.44 -42.82
CA ALA A 174 -21.45 4.11 -43.43
C ALA A 174 -22.60 4.07 -44.44
N LEU A 175 -22.32 3.57 -45.64
CA LEU A 175 -23.31 3.24 -46.66
C LEU A 175 -23.18 1.77 -47.01
N CYS A 176 -24.20 0.99 -46.65
CA CYS A 176 -24.26 -0.45 -46.86
C CYS A 176 -25.29 -0.76 -47.94
N ALA A 177 -24.82 -0.82 -49.20
CA ALA A 177 -25.71 -0.91 -50.37
C ALA A 177 -26.20 -2.34 -50.67
N ASP A 178 -25.38 -3.36 -50.40
CA ASP A 178 -25.67 -4.75 -50.75
C ASP A 178 -26.30 -5.54 -49.60
N ALA A 179 -25.82 -5.31 -48.38
CA ALA A 179 -26.34 -5.94 -47.17
C ALA A 179 -26.54 -4.88 -46.07
N PRO A 180 -27.76 -4.74 -45.51
CA PRO A 180 -27.98 -3.79 -44.42
C PRO A 180 -27.23 -4.20 -43.15
N MET A 181 -26.89 -3.22 -42.32
CA MET A 181 -26.62 -3.44 -40.91
C MET A 181 -27.91 -3.96 -40.26
N THR A 182 -27.83 -5.08 -39.55
CA THR A 182 -29.01 -5.69 -38.93
C THR A 182 -28.84 -5.83 -37.42
N GLY A 183 -29.93 -5.58 -36.71
CA GLY A 183 -30.08 -5.84 -35.28
C GLY A 183 -31.32 -6.69 -35.07
N ASN A 184 -31.20 -7.74 -34.24
CA ASN A 184 -32.29 -8.69 -33.98
C ASN A 184 -33.17 -8.33 -32.78
N GLY A 185 -32.89 -7.22 -32.10
CA GLY A 185 -33.63 -6.77 -30.92
C GLY A 185 -33.08 -7.22 -29.56
N ILE A 186 -32.22 -8.26 -29.54
CA ILE A 186 -31.71 -8.85 -28.29
C ILE A 186 -30.19 -8.77 -28.17
N ASP A 187 -29.48 -8.76 -29.31
CA ASP A 187 -28.02 -8.70 -29.31
C ASP A 187 -27.53 -7.25 -29.26
N GLU A 188 -26.53 -7.03 -28.42
CA GLU A 188 -25.71 -5.84 -28.46
C GLU A 188 -24.49 -6.09 -29.36
N ASN A 189 -24.34 -5.27 -30.40
CA ASN A 189 -23.26 -5.39 -31.36
C ASN A 189 -22.26 -4.26 -31.17
N VAL A 190 -20.97 -4.57 -31.19
CA VAL A 190 -19.93 -3.53 -31.27
C VAL A 190 -19.98 -2.92 -32.67
N LEU A 191 -20.29 -1.63 -32.75
CA LEU A 191 -20.30 -0.87 -33.98
C LEU A 191 -18.86 -0.50 -34.39
N LEU A 192 -18.10 0.01 -33.42
CA LEU A 192 -16.68 0.35 -33.54
C LEU A 192 -16.04 0.41 -32.16
N THR A 193 -14.72 0.36 -32.12
CA THR A 193 -13.93 0.57 -30.91
C THR A 193 -13.01 1.77 -31.11
N VAL A 194 -13.17 2.80 -30.27
CA VAL A 194 -12.25 3.93 -30.22
C VAL A 194 -11.11 3.59 -29.29
N LYS A 195 -9.90 3.45 -29.83
CA LYS A 195 -8.68 3.32 -29.01
C LYS A 195 -8.13 4.70 -28.74
N ALA A 196 -8.09 5.10 -27.47
CA ALA A 196 -7.62 6.42 -27.05
C ALA A 196 -6.56 6.32 -25.95
N THR A 197 -5.70 7.32 -25.84
CA THR A 197 -4.80 7.52 -24.70
C THR A 197 -5.34 8.62 -23.81
N VAL A 198 -5.45 8.35 -22.51
CA VAL A 198 -5.78 9.34 -21.49
C VAL A 198 -4.60 10.28 -21.30
N ASN A 199 -4.81 11.59 -21.29
CA ASN A 199 -3.75 12.55 -21.03
C ASN A 199 -3.08 12.27 -19.66
N PRO A 200 -1.74 12.17 -19.57
CA PRO A 200 -1.03 11.90 -18.33
C PRO A 200 -1.31 12.86 -17.17
N GLU A 201 -1.72 14.10 -17.46
CA GLU A 201 -2.02 15.12 -16.45
C GLU A 201 -3.51 15.21 -16.09
N PHE A 202 -4.37 14.41 -16.75
CA PHE A 202 -5.82 14.51 -16.58
C PHE A 202 -6.34 13.54 -15.51
N SER A 203 -6.90 14.10 -14.44
CA SER A 203 -7.78 13.39 -13.52
C SER A 203 -9.21 13.93 -13.57
N GLY A 204 -10.19 13.05 -13.44
CA GLY A 204 -11.61 13.36 -13.40
C GLY A 204 -12.39 12.68 -14.51
N THR A 205 -13.60 13.19 -14.77
CA THR A 205 -14.52 12.61 -15.77
C THR A 205 -14.52 13.43 -17.05
N THR A 206 -14.42 12.75 -18.20
CA THR A 206 -14.66 13.36 -19.51
C THR A 206 -15.74 12.60 -20.28
N PRO A 207 -16.77 13.27 -20.83
CA PRO A 207 -17.83 12.59 -21.56
C PRO A 207 -17.36 12.08 -22.92
N VAL A 208 -18.02 11.02 -23.38
CA VAL A 208 -17.96 10.50 -24.75
C VAL A 208 -19.39 10.56 -25.29
N ASN A 209 -19.65 11.56 -26.13
CA ASN A 209 -21.01 11.83 -26.60
C ASN A 209 -21.24 11.11 -27.92
N VAL A 210 -22.34 10.37 -28.01
CA VAL A 210 -22.75 9.68 -29.24
C VAL A 210 -23.93 10.44 -29.82
N ASP A 211 -23.74 11.03 -31.00
CA ASP A 211 -24.79 11.73 -31.74
C ASP A 211 -25.01 11.05 -33.10
N VAL A 212 -26.23 10.61 -33.36
CA VAL A 212 -26.60 9.91 -34.59
C VAL A 212 -27.47 10.84 -35.42
N ASN A 213 -26.88 11.38 -36.49
CA ASN A 213 -27.53 12.35 -37.36
C ASN A 213 -28.46 11.67 -38.37
N ARG A 214 -28.12 10.45 -38.80
CA ARG A 214 -28.92 9.69 -39.76
C ARG A 214 -28.76 8.20 -39.57
N PHE A 215 -29.89 7.50 -39.45
CA PHE A 215 -29.93 6.04 -39.46
C PHE A 215 -31.21 5.57 -40.15
N VAL A 216 -31.06 5.03 -41.37
CA VAL A 216 -32.22 4.76 -42.24
C VAL A 216 -32.12 3.43 -42.97
N ASN A 217 -33.27 2.82 -43.23
CA ASN A 217 -33.39 1.73 -44.19
C ASN A 217 -33.56 2.32 -45.61
N LEU A 218 -32.78 1.83 -46.58
CA LEU A 218 -32.82 2.25 -47.97
C LEU A 218 -32.55 1.04 -48.89
N PRO A 219 -33.55 0.17 -49.11
CA PRO A 219 -33.36 -0.99 -49.96
C PRO A 219 -33.32 -0.56 -51.43
N VAL A 220 -32.62 -1.32 -52.28
CA VAL A 220 -32.48 -1.02 -53.71
C VAL A 220 -33.86 -0.95 -54.37
N GLY A 221 -34.20 0.23 -54.92
CA GLY A 221 -35.50 0.48 -55.57
C GLY A 221 -36.67 0.71 -54.61
N GLY A 222 -36.43 0.78 -53.30
CA GLY A 222 -37.43 1.06 -52.26
C GLY A 222 -37.49 2.54 -51.84
N THR A 223 -38.28 2.80 -50.79
CA THR A 223 -38.38 4.11 -50.14
C THR A 223 -37.46 4.19 -48.93
N VAL A 224 -36.90 5.37 -48.67
CA VAL A 224 -36.18 5.64 -47.41
C VAL A 224 -37.17 5.58 -46.26
N THR A 225 -36.86 4.81 -45.21
CA THR A 225 -37.60 4.83 -43.96
C THR A 225 -36.67 5.12 -42.80
N ASP A 226 -37.04 6.12 -41.99
CA ASP A 226 -36.31 6.46 -40.77
C ASP A 226 -36.49 5.36 -39.72
N ILE A 227 -35.42 5.08 -38.98
CA ILE A 227 -35.42 4.17 -37.84
C ILE A 227 -35.37 5.04 -36.59
N GLU A 228 -36.18 4.72 -35.58
CA GLU A 228 -36.13 5.43 -34.31
C GLU A 228 -34.77 5.19 -33.63
N VAL A 229 -34.08 6.27 -33.27
CA VAL A 229 -32.74 6.19 -32.67
C VAL A 229 -32.74 6.72 -31.24
N HIS A 230 -32.15 5.94 -30.36
CA HIS A 230 -31.79 6.34 -29.00
C HIS A 230 -30.28 6.37 -28.86
N THR A 231 -29.77 7.33 -28.10
CA THR A 231 -28.33 7.48 -27.84
C THR A 231 -28.07 7.56 -26.35
N THR A 232 -27.12 6.77 -25.86
CA THR A 232 -26.62 6.81 -24.50
C THR A 232 -25.16 7.24 -24.54
N ASN A 233 -24.85 8.36 -23.90
CA ASN A 233 -23.48 8.86 -23.80
C ASN A 233 -22.69 8.06 -22.76
N GLY A 234 -21.39 7.92 -23.03
CA GLY A 234 -20.43 7.31 -22.12
C GLY A 234 -19.55 8.34 -21.44
N SER A 235 -18.55 7.85 -20.72
CA SER A 235 -17.51 8.70 -20.14
C SER A 235 -16.22 7.93 -19.91
N VAL A 236 -15.11 8.66 -19.83
CA VAL A 236 -13.84 8.14 -19.31
C VAL A 236 -13.57 8.83 -17.97
N ASN A 237 -13.49 8.03 -16.92
CA ASN A 237 -13.15 8.41 -15.56
C ASN A 237 -11.67 8.11 -15.33
N ALA A 238 -10.84 9.14 -15.31
CA ALA A 238 -9.41 9.04 -15.14
C ALA A 238 -8.99 9.35 -13.70
N SER A 239 -8.07 8.56 -13.16
CA SER A 239 -7.34 8.89 -11.93
C SER A 239 -5.84 8.96 -12.20
N LEU A 240 -5.14 9.79 -11.43
CA LEU A 240 -3.68 9.79 -11.44
C LEU A 240 -3.17 8.49 -10.80
N PRO A 241 -2.05 7.91 -11.27
CA PRO A 241 -1.41 6.79 -10.59
C PRO A 241 -0.95 7.20 -9.19
N GLU A 242 -1.05 6.27 -8.24
CA GLU A 242 -0.59 6.45 -6.88
C GLU A 242 0.71 5.70 -6.63
N TYR A 243 1.57 6.28 -5.80
CA TYR A 243 2.87 5.74 -5.42
C TYR A 243 3.05 5.82 -3.90
N THR A 244 3.91 4.97 -3.37
CA THR A 244 4.13 4.83 -1.93
C THR A 244 5.43 5.51 -1.52
N LEU A 245 5.34 6.34 -0.48
CA LEU A 245 6.49 6.93 0.21
C LEU A 245 6.67 6.25 1.56
N THR A 246 7.79 5.56 1.73
CA THR A 246 8.17 4.83 2.94
C THR A 246 9.16 5.65 3.76
N TYR A 247 8.86 5.79 5.05
CA TYR A 247 9.67 6.53 6.01
C TYR A 247 10.41 5.54 6.92
N THR A 248 11.72 5.65 6.99
CA THR A 248 12.55 4.85 7.90
C THR A 248 13.34 5.74 8.86
N VAL A 249 13.58 5.26 10.08
CA VAL A 249 14.47 5.92 11.04
C VAL A 249 15.63 4.99 11.33
N ASN A 250 16.85 5.43 11.02
CA ASN A 250 18.05 4.59 11.09
C ASN A 250 17.88 3.25 10.35
N GLY A 251 17.17 3.24 9.22
CA GLY A 251 16.88 2.06 8.40
C GLY A 251 15.74 1.17 8.91
N GLU A 252 15.11 1.48 10.04
CA GLU A 252 13.94 0.75 10.55
C GLU A 252 12.64 1.41 10.07
N PHE A 253 11.66 0.61 9.63
CA PHE A 253 10.36 1.11 9.18
C PHE A 253 9.66 1.92 10.26
N TYR A 254 9.19 3.11 9.89
CA TYR A 254 8.44 3.99 10.76
C TYR A 254 6.98 4.14 10.30
N ALA A 255 6.78 4.54 9.04
CA ALA A 255 5.47 4.77 8.46
C ALA A 255 5.51 4.67 6.93
N GLU A 256 4.34 4.57 6.31
CA GLU A 256 4.17 4.70 4.86
C GLU A 256 2.94 5.56 4.57
N GLN A 257 2.98 6.25 3.43
CA GLN A 257 1.87 7.06 2.92
C GLN A 257 1.78 6.91 1.40
N THR A 258 0.57 6.89 0.86
CA THR A 258 0.33 6.84 -0.59
C THR A 258 -0.12 8.20 -1.11
N TYR A 259 0.39 8.57 -2.27
CA TYR A 259 0.13 9.84 -2.92
C TYR A 259 -0.08 9.64 -4.41
N ALA A 260 -1.07 10.32 -4.99
CA ALA A 260 -1.14 10.50 -6.43
C ALA A 260 0.08 11.27 -6.94
N VAL A 261 0.55 10.95 -8.15
CA VAL A 261 1.66 11.68 -8.78
C VAL A 261 1.36 13.19 -8.83
N GLY A 262 2.36 14.02 -8.51
CA GLY A 262 2.23 15.48 -8.44
C GLY A 262 1.50 16.02 -7.21
N ALA A 263 0.96 15.16 -6.33
CA ALA A 263 0.38 15.62 -5.07
C ALA A 263 1.45 16.15 -4.11
N ALA A 264 1.11 17.18 -3.33
CA ALA A 264 2.00 17.71 -2.29
C ALA A 264 2.18 16.71 -1.15
N ILE A 265 3.42 16.52 -0.70
CA ILE A 265 3.76 15.56 0.35
C ILE A 265 3.64 16.20 1.73
N THR A 266 3.02 15.47 2.67
CA THR A 266 2.89 15.87 4.07
C THR A 266 3.58 14.85 4.96
N VAL A 267 4.78 15.18 5.43
CA VAL A 267 5.60 14.27 6.24
C VAL A 267 4.96 13.96 7.60
N PRO A 268 5.14 12.74 8.14
CA PRO A 268 4.60 12.37 9.45
C PRO A 268 5.34 13.08 10.59
N GLU A 269 4.63 13.38 11.67
CA GLU A 269 5.24 13.90 12.90
C GLU A 269 6.06 12.81 13.60
N TYR A 270 7.26 13.14 14.09
CA TYR A 270 8.12 12.20 14.82
C TYR A 270 8.43 12.73 16.22
N THR A 271 8.17 11.91 17.25
CA THR A 271 8.49 12.25 18.65
C THR A 271 9.94 11.88 18.93
N VAL A 272 10.81 12.88 19.03
CA VAL A 272 12.23 12.68 19.32
C VAL A 272 12.40 12.25 20.79
N PRO A 273 13.00 11.07 21.08
CA PRO A 273 13.34 10.69 22.44
C PRO A 273 14.30 11.68 23.10
N GLU A 274 14.20 11.84 24.42
CA GLU A 274 15.13 12.69 25.17
C GLU A 274 16.58 12.28 24.93
N GLY A 275 17.44 13.28 24.71
CA GLY A 275 18.85 13.06 24.46
C GLY A 275 19.21 12.65 23.04
N TYR A 276 18.27 12.71 22.09
CA TYR A 276 18.53 12.48 20.67
C TYR A 276 18.25 13.73 19.83
N THR A 277 18.85 13.77 18.65
CA THR A 277 18.59 14.73 17.57
C THR A 277 18.05 13.99 16.36
N PHE A 278 16.96 14.48 15.78
CA PHE A 278 16.32 13.95 14.58
C PHE A 278 16.66 14.83 13.37
N SER A 279 17.15 14.23 12.28
CA SER A 279 17.56 14.97 11.08
C SER A 279 16.39 15.60 10.31
N GLY A 280 15.16 15.11 10.53
CA GLY A 280 14.02 15.44 9.69
C GLY A 280 13.90 14.51 8.48
N TRP A 281 12.73 14.56 7.84
CA TRP A 281 12.41 13.84 6.61
C TRP A 281 12.85 14.65 5.40
N VAL A 282 13.66 14.08 4.51
CA VAL A 282 14.06 14.71 3.24
C VAL A 282 13.20 14.15 2.12
N VAL A 283 12.19 14.91 1.69
CA VAL A 283 11.23 14.52 0.66
C VAL A 283 11.19 15.55 -0.48
N PRO A 284 10.80 15.17 -1.71
CA PRO A 284 10.52 16.14 -2.77
C PRO A 284 9.28 16.99 -2.43
N GLU A 285 9.09 18.11 -3.15
CA GLU A 285 7.92 18.99 -2.96
C GLU A 285 6.60 18.29 -3.33
N THR A 286 6.63 17.47 -4.38
CA THR A 286 5.49 16.68 -4.87
C THR A 286 5.90 15.23 -5.12
N MET A 287 4.93 14.32 -5.06
CA MET A 287 5.16 12.89 -5.31
C MET A 287 5.60 12.63 -6.77
N PRO A 288 6.74 11.97 -7.01
CA PRO A 288 7.14 11.56 -8.36
C PRO A 288 6.37 10.32 -8.83
N ALA A 289 6.61 9.92 -10.08
CA ALA A 289 5.99 8.75 -10.69
C ALA A 289 6.71 7.43 -10.30
N GLU A 290 7.12 7.29 -9.04
CA GLU A 290 7.80 6.11 -8.51
C GLU A 290 7.66 5.99 -7.00
N ASP A 291 7.76 4.79 -6.47
CA ASP A 291 7.84 4.55 -5.03
C ASP A 291 9.17 5.07 -4.48
N LEU A 292 9.13 5.65 -3.29
CA LEU A 292 10.28 6.26 -2.64
C LEU A 292 10.46 5.72 -1.22
N THR A 293 11.72 5.61 -0.81
CA THR A 293 12.08 5.38 0.59
C THR A 293 12.98 6.51 1.06
N VAL A 294 12.60 7.16 2.15
CA VAL A 294 13.37 8.22 2.79
C VAL A 294 13.78 7.80 4.19
N ASP A 295 15.06 7.94 4.48
CA ASP A 295 15.63 7.60 5.77
C ASP A 295 15.98 8.88 6.54
N ALA A 296 15.46 8.98 7.76
CA ALA A 296 15.85 10.00 8.70
C ALA A 296 16.82 9.41 9.73
N VAL A 297 17.77 10.23 10.16
CA VAL A 297 18.80 9.84 11.13
C VAL A 297 18.39 10.31 12.51
N LEU A 298 18.42 9.38 13.46
CA LEU A 298 18.30 9.66 14.88
C LEU A 298 19.66 9.43 15.55
N SER A 299 20.30 10.51 15.99
CA SER A 299 21.63 10.49 16.62
C SER A 299 21.53 10.86 18.09
N ILE A 300 22.22 10.12 18.96
CA ILE A 300 22.35 10.49 20.37
C ILE A 300 23.13 11.81 20.47
N ASN A 301 22.66 12.72 21.31
CA ASN A 301 23.32 14.01 21.54
C ASN A 301 24.66 13.76 22.22
N VAL A 302 25.66 14.54 21.85
CA VAL A 302 27.00 14.47 22.45
C VAL A 302 27.25 15.77 23.20
N TYR A 303 27.75 15.64 24.42
CA TYR A 303 28.11 16.76 25.26
C TYR A 303 29.60 16.74 25.59
N THR A 304 30.16 17.94 25.69
CA THR A 304 31.57 18.14 26.03
C THR A 304 31.70 18.47 27.50
N VAL A 305 32.54 17.70 28.19
CA VAL A 305 32.99 17.99 29.56
C VAL A 305 34.41 18.53 29.51
N THR A 306 34.57 19.78 29.94
CA THR A 306 35.86 20.47 30.00
C THR A 306 36.40 20.40 31.42
N PHE A 307 37.59 19.83 31.60
CA PHE A 307 38.28 19.78 32.88
C PHE A 307 39.25 20.95 32.96
N VAL A 308 39.19 21.71 34.05
CA VAL A 308 40.03 22.89 34.28
C VAL A 308 40.72 22.82 35.64
N ASP A 309 41.88 23.44 35.72
CA ASP A 309 42.62 23.58 36.96
C ASP A 309 41.98 24.63 37.87
N GLY A 310 41.78 24.33 39.15
CA GLY A 310 41.14 25.25 40.09
C GLY A 310 42.05 26.34 40.68
N LEU A 311 43.36 26.28 40.46
CA LEU A 311 44.29 27.30 40.94
C LEU A 311 44.54 28.36 39.86
N ASP A 312 44.79 27.94 38.62
CA ASP A 312 45.15 28.86 37.53
C ASP A 312 44.12 28.98 36.40
N GLY A 313 43.07 28.14 36.39
CA GLY A 313 42.01 28.14 35.38
C GLY A 313 42.41 27.56 34.04
N SER A 314 43.60 26.95 33.92
CA SER A 314 44.06 26.33 32.68
C SER A 314 43.24 25.09 32.32
N ALA A 315 43.05 24.86 31.01
CA ALA A 315 42.34 23.67 30.53
C ALA A 315 43.23 22.43 30.65
N ILE A 316 42.73 21.41 31.32
CA ILE A 316 43.41 20.13 31.55
C ILE A 316 43.07 19.15 30.41
N ALA A 317 41.78 18.95 30.14
CA ALA A 317 41.30 18.07 29.08
C ALA A 317 39.87 18.40 28.65
N GLU A 318 39.49 17.97 27.45
CA GLU A 318 38.10 17.98 26.99
C GLU A 318 37.69 16.57 26.55
N VAL A 319 36.55 16.10 27.06
CA VAL A 319 36.03 14.77 26.76
C VAL A 319 34.60 14.91 26.25
N SER A 320 34.33 14.35 25.07
CA SER A 320 32.98 14.27 24.51
C SER A 320 32.34 12.92 24.85
N VAL A 321 31.15 12.96 25.40
CA VAL A 321 30.38 11.76 25.80
C VAL A 321 28.95 11.85 25.30
N GLU A 322 28.34 10.70 25.02
CA GLU A 322 26.94 10.61 24.63
C GLU A 322 26.01 11.01 25.78
N HIS A 323 24.82 11.49 25.47
CA HIS A 323 23.81 11.89 26.43
C HIS A 323 23.56 10.80 27.48
N GLY A 324 23.66 11.17 28.75
CA GLY A 324 23.43 10.28 29.90
C GLY A 324 24.60 9.35 30.21
N SER A 325 25.69 9.39 29.44
CA SER A 325 26.91 8.64 29.75
C SER A 325 27.67 9.28 30.92
N ASN A 326 28.52 8.46 31.56
CA ASN A 326 29.47 8.91 32.56
C ASN A 326 30.77 9.32 31.90
N VAL A 327 31.50 10.26 32.51
CA VAL A 327 32.83 10.68 32.10
C VAL A 327 33.84 10.30 33.18
N THR A 328 35.02 9.84 32.77
CA THR A 328 36.13 9.62 33.70
C THR A 328 36.99 10.86 33.73
N ALA A 329 37.29 11.36 34.92
CA ALA A 329 38.17 12.51 35.05
C ALA A 329 39.62 12.17 34.72
N PRO A 330 40.38 13.09 34.11
CA PRO A 330 41.82 12.93 33.89
C PRO A 330 42.59 13.02 35.21
N ASP A 331 43.88 12.67 35.16
CA ASP A 331 44.79 12.93 36.27
C ASP A 331 44.92 14.44 36.48
N ALA A 332 44.77 14.89 37.73
CA ALA A 332 44.89 16.30 38.08
C ALA A 332 46.38 16.74 38.07
N PRO A 333 46.70 17.94 37.57
CA PRO A 333 48.04 18.51 37.68
C PRO A 333 48.51 18.56 39.14
N ALA A 334 49.78 18.24 39.37
CA ALA A 334 50.41 18.39 40.67
C ALA A 334 50.89 19.83 40.84
N HIS A 335 50.54 20.45 41.96
CA HIS A 335 50.97 21.80 42.32
C HIS A 335 51.77 21.78 43.63
N ASP A 336 52.90 22.48 43.63
CA ASP A 336 53.77 22.55 44.80
C ASP A 336 53.03 23.18 45.99
N GLY A 337 52.98 22.46 47.11
CA GLY A 337 52.34 22.93 48.33
C GLY A 337 50.83 22.78 48.38
N TYR A 338 50.21 22.10 47.40
CA TYR A 338 48.78 21.79 47.37
C TYR A 338 48.54 20.29 47.24
N VAL A 339 47.42 19.81 47.79
CA VAL A 339 46.93 18.45 47.61
C VAL A 339 45.63 18.48 46.82
N PHE A 340 45.53 17.65 45.78
CA PHE A 340 44.30 17.48 45.01
C PHE A 340 43.25 16.77 45.84
N THR A 341 42.10 17.40 46.06
CA THR A 341 41.03 16.89 46.92
C THR A 341 39.86 16.31 46.14
N GLY A 342 39.75 16.61 44.85
CA GLY A 342 38.68 16.09 44.00
C GLY A 342 38.27 17.03 42.89
N TRP A 343 37.17 16.72 42.22
CA TRP A 343 36.62 17.51 41.13
C TRP A 343 35.26 18.09 41.57
N ASN A 344 35.02 19.38 41.34
CA ASN A 344 33.87 20.11 41.91
C ASN A 344 32.49 19.85 41.24
N GLY A 345 32.34 18.79 40.43
CA GLY A 345 31.15 18.56 39.62
C GLY A 345 30.78 17.09 39.43
N SER A 346 29.53 16.83 39.02
CA SER A 346 29.08 15.47 38.72
C SER A 346 29.68 14.96 37.42
N LEU A 347 30.36 13.81 37.53
CA LEU A 347 30.95 13.06 36.41
C LEU A 347 30.02 11.96 35.87
N VAL A 348 28.83 11.82 36.45
CA VAL A 348 27.83 10.84 36.04
C VAL A 348 26.64 11.50 35.35
N ASN A 349 26.00 10.77 34.45
CA ASN A 349 24.81 11.18 33.72
C ASN A 349 24.95 12.57 33.08
N VAL A 350 25.87 12.71 32.12
CA VAL A 350 26.13 13.98 31.44
C VAL A 350 25.03 14.27 30.43
N THR A 351 24.23 15.30 30.68
CA THR A 351 23.08 15.70 29.84
C THR A 351 23.22 17.10 29.24
N GLU A 352 24.33 17.78 29.50
CA GLU A 352 24.65 19.09 28.97
C GLU A 352 26.16 19.32 29.02
N ASN A 353 26.65 20.26 28.21
CA ASN A 353 28.04 20.71 28.29
C ASN A 353 28.32 21.27 29.68
N ARG A 354 29.45 20.89 30.28
CA ARG A 354 29.82 21.37 31.62
C ARG A 354 31.32 21.50 31.79
N THR A 355 31.69 22.38 32.71
CA THR A 355 33.07 22.57 33.15
C THR A 355 33.23 22.00 34.55
N VAL A 356 34.23 21.15 34.74
CA VAL A 356 34.56 20.54 36.03
C VAL A 356 35.94 21.02 36.44
N THR A 357 36.05 21.56 37.65
CA THR A 357 37.25 22.21 38.16
C THR A 357 37.95 21.31 39.18
N ALA A 358 39.26 21.17 39.07
CA ALA A 358 40.07 20.46 40.05
C ALA A 358 40.13 21.27 41.35
N GLU A 359 39.76 20.66 42.47
CA GLU A 359 39.84 21.26 43.79
C GLU A 359 41.14 20.87 44.48
N TYR A 360 41.72 21.84 45.16
CA TYR A 360 42.98 21.70 45.87
C TYR A 360 42.86 22.28 47.28
N SER A 361 43.50 21.63 48.23
CA SER A 361 43.70 22.16 49.58
C SER A 361 45.16 22.52 49.79
N LEU A 362 45.41 23.62 50.49
CA LEU A 362 46.75 24.08 50.79
C LEU A 362 47.37 23.16 51.86
N LEU A 363 48.56 22.63 51.57
CA LEU A 363 49.26 21.71 52.47
C LEU A 363 49.60 22.43 53.79
N GLY A 364 49.10 21.91 54.91
CA GLY A 364 49.27 22.48 56.25
C GLY A 364 48.23 23.51 56.69
N ASP A 365 47.25 23.83 55.85
CA ASP A 365 46.04 24.59 56.22
C ASP A 365 45.00 23.58 56.73
N VAL A 366 44.83 23.54 58.05
CA VAL A 366 44.11 22.46 58.74
C VAL A 366 42.70 22.91 59.10
N ASP A 367 42.44 24.21 59.21
CA ASP A 367 41.09 24.72 59.40
C ASP A 367 40.39 25.13 58.09
N GLY A 368 41.12 25.11 56.96
CA GLY A 368 40.60 25.33 55.62
C GLY A 368 40.27 26.79 55.34
N ASP A 369 40.88 27.73 56.08
CA ASP A 369 40.65 29.17 55.93
C ASP A 369 41.43 29.78 54.74
N GLY A 370 42.25 28.97 54.07
CA GLY A 370 43.07 29.34 52.93
C GLY A 370 44.45 29.85 53.29
N VAL A 371 44.83 29.87 54.58
CA VAL A 371 46.15 30.33 55.04
C VAL A 371 46.78 29.36 56.04
N VAL A 372 48.09 29.11 55.91
CA VAL A 372 48.81 28.27 56.88
C VAL A 372 49.28 29.14 58.05
N THR A 373 48.77 28.88 59.25
CA THR A 373 49.04 29.66 60.46
C THR A 373 49.61 28.83 61.60
N SER A 374 50.04 29.51 62.67
CA SER A 374 50.40 28.83 63.92
C SER A 374 49.22 28.10 64.57
N ALA A 375 47.98 28.47 64.24
CA ALA A 375 46.78 27.78 64.74
C ALA A 375 46.67 26.39 64.11
N ASP A 376 46.94 26.24 62.81
CA ASP A 376 46.97 24.95 62.10
C ASP A 376 48.03 24.02 62.69
N ALA A 377 49.22 24.55 62.93
CA ALA A 377 50.30 23.81 63.56
C ALA A 377 49.93 23.32 64.97
N LEU A 378 49.26 24.17 65.76
CA LEU A 378 48.80 23.82 67.10
C LEU A 378 47.70 22.74 67.04
N THR A 379 46.84 22.80 66.03
CA THR A 379 45.80 21.81 65.76
C THR A 379 46.42 20.44 65.43
N VAL A 380 47.42 20.39 64.56
CA VAL A 380 48.16 19.14 64.24
C VAL A 380 48.95 18.62 65.43
N LEU A 381 49.56 19.50 66.23
CA LEU A 381 50.25 19.10 67.47
C LEU A 381 49.26 18.45 68.45
N ARG A 382 48.08 19.04 68.63
CA ARG A 382 47.04 18.47 69.49
C ARG A 382 46.51 17.13 68.96
N MET A 383 46.40 16.96 67.64
CA MET A 383 46.06 15.67 67.02
C MET A 383 47.13 14.60 67.28
N SER A 384 48.42 14.95 67.09
CA SER A 384 49.54 14.02 67.29
C SER A 384 49.67 13.54 68.75
N LEU A 385 49.26 14.39 69.71
CA LEU A 385 49.26 14.08 71.14
C LEU A 385 47.97 13.39 71.61
N GLY A 386 47.01 13.15 70.71
CA GLY A 386 45.72 12.53 71.04
C GLY A 386 44.79 13.42 71.89
N ILE A 387 45.05 14.72 71.97
CA ILE A 387 44.27 15.70 72.75
C ILE A 387 42.95 16.00 72.05
N ILE A 388 42.98 16.07 70.72
CA ILE A 388 41.79 16.19 69.88
C ILE A 388 41.73 15.00 68.95
N ALA A 389 40.52 14.54 68.67
CA ALA A 389 40.32 13.46 67.71
C ALA A 389 40.76 13.92 66.32
N LYS A 390 41.43 13.01 65.61
CA LYS A 390 41.64 13.11 64.17
C LYS A 390 40.27 13.32 63.48
N PRO A 391 40.08 14.36 62.64
CA PRO A 391 38.78 14.63 62.00
C PRO A 391 38.32 13.43 61.18
N VAL A 392 37.11 12.93 61.42
CA VAL A 392 36.62 11.73 60.70
C VAL A 392 36.51 12.03 59.21
N SER A 393 36.84 11.06 58.34
CA SER A 393 36.80 11.19 56.87
C SER A 393 35.60 12.01 56.39
N GLY A 394 35.88 13.09 55.65
CA GLY A 394 34.87 13.92 55.00
C GLY A 394 34.82 15.38 55.43
N SER A 395 35.60 15.84 56.42
CA SER A 395 35.69 17.27 56.75
C SER A 395 37.06 17.92 56.49
N LEU A 396 38.14 17.15 56.55
CA LEU A 396 39.52 17.58 56.25
C LEU A 396 40.25 16.38 55.65
N ASP A 397 40.99 16.57 54.56
CA ASP A 397 41.84 15.52 54.01
C ASP A 397 43.12 15.39 54.86
N PHE A 398 43.31 14.24 55.50
CA PHE A 398 44.45 14.00 56.40
C PHE A 398 45.81 14.16 55.74
N SER A 399 45.86 14.00 54.41
CA SER A 399 47.05 14.22 53.59
C SER A 399 47.61 15.64 53.75
N ILE A 400 46.76 16.65 54.04
CA ILE A 400 47.22 18.03 54.20
C ILE A 400 47.94 18.25 55.53
N CYS A 401 47.78 17.33 56.49
CA CYS A 401 48.37 17.40 57.82
C CYS A 401 49.75 16.73 57.92
N ASP A 402 50.08 15.84 56.99
CA ASP A 402 51.35 15.11 56.90
C ASP A 402 52.30 15.88 55.97
N ILE A 403 53.13 16.75 56.55
CA ILE A 403 54.01 17.64 55.78
C ILE A 403 55.29 16.93 55.38
N ASP A 404 55.74 15.95 56.17
CA ASP A 404 56.96 15.20 55.86
C ASP A 404 56.74 13.96 54.99
N GLY A 405 55.47 13.62 54.71
CA GLY A 405 55.08 12.52 53.82
C GLY A 405 55.38 11.16 54.42
N SER A 406 55.50 11.07 55.75
CA SER A 406 55.81 9.82 56.47
C SER A 406 54.61 8.87 56.53
N GLY A 407 53.40 9.35 56.25
CA GLY A 407 52.14 8.64 56.39
C GLY A 407 51.53 8.75 57.79
N ASP A 408 52.24 9.36 58.74
CA ASP A 408 51.83 9.50 60.15
C ASP A 408 51.78 10.97 60.57
N ILE A 409 50.67 11.39 61.19
CA ILE A 409 50.56 12.75 61.74
C ILE A 409 51.28 12.83 63.08
N THR A 410 52.43 13.50 63.11
CA THR A 410 53.31 13.61 64.27
C THR A 410 53.52 15.06 64.73
N SER A 411 54.23 15.22 65.86
CA SER A 411 54.72 16.54 66.28
C SER A 411 55.72 17.15 65.30
N VAL A 412 56.34 16.34 64.43
CA VAL A 412 57.25 16.83 63.38
C VAL A 412 56.46 17.62 62.34
N ASP A 413 55.31 17.11 61.92
CA ASP A 413 54.41 17.81 61.01
C ASP A 413 53.96 19.15 61.56
N ALA A 414 53.55 19.19 62.83
CA ALA A 414 53.21 20.44 63.50
C ALA A 414 54.38 21.46 63.49
N LEU A 415 55.62 21.00 63.66
CA LEU A 415 56.81 21.85 63.58
C LEU A 415 57.10 22.32 62.15
N LEU A 416 56.75 21.53 61.14
CA LEU A 416 56.88 21.93 59.74
C LEU A 416 55.78 22.93 59.33
N ILE A 417 54.55 22.73 59.80
CA ILE A 417 53.44 23.68 59.60
C ILE A 417 53.76 25.02 60.26
N ILE A 418 54.23 25.04 61.52
CA ILE A 418 54.56 26.31 62.19
C ILE A 418 55.74 27.01 61.51
N ARG A 419 56.69 26.23 60.98
CA ARG A 419 57.80 26.79 60.20
C ARG A 419 57.31 27.41 58.90
N LYS A 420 56.40 26.75 58.18
CA LYS A 420 55.76 27.27 56.96
C LYS A 420 54.98 28.56 57.27
N ALA A 421 54.16 28.56 58.30
CA ALA A 421 53.40 29.72 58.77
C ALA A 421 54.28 30.94 59.12
N MET A 422 55.45 30.71 59.74
CA MET A 422 56.41 31.77 60.06
C MET A 422 57.22 32.28 58.86
N GLN A 423 57.25 31.55 57.75
CA GLN A 423 57.92 31.96 56.50
C GLN A 423 57.00 32.76 55.59
N SER A 424 55.68 32.59 55.72
CA SER A 424 54.63 33.29 54.97
C SER A 424 54.11 34.56 55.66
N ALA A 425 54.48 34.81 56.92
CA ALA A 425 54.20 36.04 57.68
C ALA A 425 55.31 37.08 57.51
#